data_AF-A0A375YD79-F1
#
_entry.id   AF-A0A375YD79-F1
#
_cell.length_a   1.000
_cell.length_b   1.000
_cell.length_c   1.000
_cell.angle_alpha   90.00
_cell.angle_beta   90.00
_cell.angle_gamma   90.00
#
_symmetry.space_group_name_H-M   'P 1'
#
loop_
_entity.id
_entity.type
_entity.pdbx_description
1 polymer ?
#
loop_
_entity_poly.entity_id
_entity_poly.type
_entity_poly.pdbx_seq_one_letter_code
_entity_poly.pdbx_strand_id
1 'polypeptide(L)'
;MTSHIAPVTERFAAAVAEHAEIVTDTAVLTDRGHDFWGVGGVAELMVRPHSGGDVAPILALASQFGVAVVPRGGASNCSGGMMPSASRVLLDLSGLNRILDIDPEHRRARVEPGVVNSVLQDALAPYGLCFSPDPVSAHLATVGGNIIENAGGPHALKYGVTYNHILSVDVALPNGDTVTLRADDDGPDLLGVLIGSEGTLGVITAATVALRPIAQVTHSLMGAFGTARCAADTIAEIIATGVVPAAVEWLDRAGIAGLQQFYDTGYPLDADSIVLIDVDGTAEEVARDQAIVERVLRARATEVRIAEDEQDRAALWYGRLHAPDSVVQSGKGFFIGDVTVPRDRIPEMQEAIQATAARHADGLLFIAVCGHAGDGDLHPTTFYDKANPLAASSLEAANNEIIAAALALGGTITGEHGVGTEKIAFMTQRFTPVEIAAQRAIKAAFDPAGILNPGVMLPEPSPEEPDTSVFGAAVQAALTGGPHPDPDAALTTGTRTDIAVNLGNLSLVVGADATVADLNQHLADHGVTCAAVPTTGQHRTIGEVVATAAGDERAGIRHALLGAEVTVTGTATPARFGAETMKDVAGYDTKRLYIGAHGAYGPLTTLIFKITVTP
;
A
#
# COMPACT_ATOMS: atom_id res chain seq x y z
N MET A 1 -43.85 -7.91 34.92
CA MET A 1 -43.31 -6.83 34.07
C MET A 1 -41.89 -7.18 33.74
N THR A 2 -41.69 -7.97 32.68
CA THR A 2 -40.38 -8.22 32.10
C THR A 2 -39.94 -6.93 31.43
N SER A 3 -38.95 -6.23 31.98
CA SER A 3 -38.35 -5.08 31.30
C SER A 3 -37.78 -5.59 29.97
N HIS A 4 -38.37 -5.19 28.86
CA HIS A 4 -37.74 -5.36 27.56
C HIS A 4 -36.49 -4.48 27.58
N ILE A 5 -35.33 -5.09 27.82
CA ILE A 5 -34.05 -4.43 27.61
C ILE A 5 -33.94 -4.22 26.10
N ALA A 6 -33.87 -2.96 25.68
CA ALA A 6 -33.66 -2.59 24.28
C ALA A 6 -32.42 -3.33 23.72
N PRO A 7 -32.42 -3.76 22.44
CA PRO A 7 -31.24 -4.34 21.79
C PRO A 7 -29.98 -3.51 22.03
N VAL A 8 -28.82 -4.15 22.06
CA VAL A 8 -27.52 -3.50 22.33
C VAL A 8 -27.31 -2.28 21.42
N THR A 9 -27.68 -2.42 20.16
CA THR A 9 -27.62 -1.40 19.11
C THR A 9 -28.56 -0.22 19.32
N GLU A 10 -29.79 -0.44 19.81
CA GLU A 10 -30.71 0.66 20.16
C GLU A 10 -30.16 1.49 21.34
N ARG A 11 -29.56 0.83 22.33
CA ARG A 11 -28.91 1.52 23.46
C ARG A 11 -27.65 2.27 23.03
N PHE A 12 -26.85 1.66 22.15
CA PHE A 12 -25.69 2.30 21.56
C PHE A 12 -26.11 3.53 20.74
N ALA A 13 -27.11 3.40 19.88
CA ALA A 13 -27.69 4.50 19.10
C ALA A 13 -28.15 5.64 20.03
N ALA A 14 -28.90 5.33 21.09
CA ALA A 14 -29.30 6.35 22.05
C ALA A 14 -28.12 7.06 22.73
N ALA A 15 -27.02 6.34 23.01
CA ALA A 15 -25.83 6.88 23.66
C ALA A 15 -24.98 7.76 22.72
N VAL A 16 -24.92 7.45 21.42
CA VAL A 16 -24.13 8.23 20.44
C VAL A 16 -24.89 9.36 19.77
N ALA A 17 -26.18 9.53 20.07
CA ALA A 17 -27.06 10.50 19.40
C ALA A 17 -26.61 11.97 19.54
N GLU A 18 -25.84 12.32 20.57
CA GLU A 18 -25.26 13.66 20.71
C GLU A 18 -24.01 13.87 19.85
N HIS A 19 -23.37 12.79 19.43
CA HIS A 19 -22.09 12.78 18.71
C HIS A 19 -22.25 12.54 17.21
N ALA A 20 -23.36 11.93 16.77
CA ALA A 20 -23.54 11.54 15.39
C ALA A 20 -25.00 11.59 14.91
N GLU A 21 -25.15 11.79 13.60
CA GLU A 21 -26.36 11.43 12.87
C GLU A 21 -26.46 9.89 12.82
N ILE A 22 -27.63 9.36 13.17
CA ILE A 22 -27.90 7.92 13.17
C ILE A 22 -28.82 7.59 11.99
N VAL A 23 -28.38 6.66 11.15
CA VAL A 23 -29.11 6.22 9.96
C VAL A 23 -29.50 4.76 10.12
N THR A 24 -30.79 4.51 10.03
CA THR A 24 -31.40 3.16 10.08
C THR A 24 -32.22 2.84 8.83
N ASP A 25 -32.27 3.76 7.87
CA ASP A 25 -32.97 3.54 6.60
C ASP A 25 -32.27 2.43 5.80
N THR A 26 -33.01 1.34 5.53
CA THR A 26 -32.44 0.15 4.90
C THR A 26 -31.92 0.42 3.48
N ALA A 27 -32.53 1.33 2.72
CA ALA A 27 -32.05 1.63 1.37
C ALA A 27 -30.70 2.37 1.44
N VAL A 28 -30.55 3.31 2.36
CA VAL A 28 -29.27 4.00 2.60
C VAL A 28 -28.21 3.03 3.12
N LEU A 29 -28.55 2.16 4.08
CA LEU A 29 -27.62 1.16 4.61
C LEU A 29 -27.19 0.14 3.54
N THR A 30 -28.09 -0.22 2.62
CA THR A 30 -27.75 -1.09 1.49
C THR A 30 -26.79 -0.39 0.54
N ASP A 31 -27.10 0.83 0.11
CA ASP A 31 -26.23 1.61 -0.79
C ASP A 31 -24.85 1.86 -0.17
N ARG A 32 -24.81 2.34 1.07
CA ARG A 32 -23.56 2.70 1.76
C ARG A 32 -22.77 1.50 2.25
N GLY A 33 -23.41 0.34 2.32
CA GLY A 33 -22.82 -0.91 2.76
C GLY A 33 -22.04 -1.68 1.68
N HIS A 34 -22.08 -1.22 0.43
CA HIS A 34 -21.29 -1.77 -0.68
C HIS A 34 -20.17 -0.82 -1.11
N ASP A 35 -19.09 -1.42 -1.61
CA ASP A 35 -18.01 -0.73 -2.29
C ASP A 35 -18.36 -0.41 -3.76
N PHE A 36 -17.43 0.26 -4.45
CA PHE A 36 -17.55 0.62 -5.86
C PHE A 36 -17.82 -0.58 -6.79
N TRP A 37 -17.34 -1.76 -6.43
CA TRP A 37 -17.47 -2.99 -7.22
C TRP A 37 -18.77 -3.75 -6.91
N GLY A 38 -19.56 -3.28 -5.94
CA GLY A 38 -20.80 -3.90 -5.49
C GLY A 38 -20.59 -5.04 -4.50
N VAL A 39 -19.42 -5.14 -3.88
CA VAL A 39 -19.13 -6.09 -2.79
C VAL A 39 -19.42 -5.41 -1.45
N GLY A 40 -20.06 -6.13 -0.52
CA GLY A 40 -20.38 -5.56 0.78
C GLY A 40 -21.49 -6.29 1.51
N GLY A 41 -22.13 -5.58 2.44
CA GLY A 41 -23.21 -6.10 3.28
C GLY A 41 -24.09 -4.98 3.83
N VAL A 42 -25.08 -5.33 4.64
CA VAL A 42 -25.98 -4.34 5.26
C VAL A 42 -25.70 -4.27 6.75
N ALA A 43 -25.26 -3.10 7.23
CA ALA A 43 -25.09 -2.83 8.65
C ALA A 43 -26.45 -2.77 9.37
N GLU A 44 -26.46 -2.96 10.69
CA GLU A 44 -27.69 -2.73 11.47
C GLU A 44 -28.04 -1.25 11.56
N LEU A 45 -27.02 -0.41 11.72
CA LEU A 45 -27.12 1.04 11.67
C LEU A 45 -25.81 1.64 11.19
N MET A 46 -25.90 2.88 10.71
CA MET A 46 -24.75 3.71 10.36
C MET A 46 -24.74 4.94 11.25
N VAL A 47 -23.57 5.34 11.72
CA VAL A 47 -23.34 6.59 12.45
C VAL A 47 -22.43 7.49 11.63
N ARG A 48 -22.79 8.77 11.57
CA ARG A 48 -21.98 9.81 10.93
C ARG A 48 -21.64 10.89 11.95
N PRO A 49 -20.36 11.01 12.38
CA PRO A 49 -19.97 11.99 13.37
C PRO A 49 -20.17 13.42 12.85
N HIS A 50 -20.52 14.36 13.74
CA HIS A 50 -20.67 15.77 13.37
C HIS A 50 -19.32 16.48 13.19
N SER A 51 -18.29 16.00 13.87
CA SER A 51 -16.93 16.54 13.85
C SER A 51 -15.89 15.47 14.18
N GLY A 52 -14.61 15.76 13.92
CA GLY A 52 -13.53 14.87 14.36
C GLY A 52 -13.50 14.61 15.87
N GLY A 53 -13.96 15.57 16.68
CA GLY A 53 -14.04 15.44 18.14
C GLY A 53 -15.09 14.43 18.62
N ASP A 54 -16.05 14.07 17.78
CA ASP A 54 -17.11 13.12 18.13
C ASP A 54 -16.69 11.66 17.97
N VAL A 55 -15.61 11.40 17.21
CA VAL A 55 -15.18 10.04 16.89
C VAL A 55 -14.70 9.29 18.13
N ALA A 56 -13.89 9.92 18.98
CA ALA A 56 -13.38 9.29 20.20
C ALA A 56 -14.50 8.89 21.19
N PRO A 57 -15.48 9.78 21.52
CA PRO A 57 -16.66 9.39 22.29
C PRO A 57 -17.45 8.22 21.68
N ILE A 58 -17.65 8.21 20.35
CA ILE A 58 -18.34 7.11 19.65
C ILE A 58 -17.60 5.79 19.85
N LEU A 59 -16.26 5.77 19.70
CA LEU A 59 -15.46 4.57 19.88
C LEU A 59 -15.45 4.08 21.33
N ALA A 60 -15.35 4.99 22.30
CA ALA A 60 -15.42 4.66 23.72
C ALA A 60 -16.74 3.96 24.07
N LEU A 61 -17.86 4.50 23.56
CA LEU A 61 -19.18 3.91 23.71
C LEU A 61 -19.25 2.57 22.98
N ALA A 62 -18.73 2.45 21.76
CA ALA A 62 -18.72 1.19 21.04
C ALA A 62 -17.99 0.09 21.83
N SER A 63 -16.84 0.39 22.42
CA SER A 63 -16.11 -0.51 23.32
C SER A 63 -16.93 -0.88 24.56
N GLN A 64 -17.57 0.10 25.21
CA GLN A 64 -18.41 -0.13 26.39
C GLN A 64 -19.59 -1.06 26.09
N PHE A 65 -20.20 -0.93 24.91
CA PHE A 65 -21.34 -1.74 24.49
C PHE A 65 -20.94 -3.05 23.82
N GLY A 66 -19.64 -3.26 23.52
CA GLY A 66 -19.16 -4.42 22.78
C GLY A 66 -19.63 -4.44 21.32
N VAL A 67 -19.74 -3.26 20.70
CA VAL A 67 -20.24 -3.07 19.34
C VAL A 67 -19.06 -2.92 18.39
N ALA A 68 -19.01 -3.78 17.37
CA ALA A 68 -18.02 -3.68 16.31
C ALA A 68 -18.30 -2.50 15.38
N VAL A 69 -17.24 -1.79 14.98
CA VAL A 69 -17.29 -0.60 14.13
C VAL A 69 -16.49 -0.84 12.85
N VAL A 70 -17.12 -0.61 11.71
CA VAL A 70 -16.47 -0.68 10.38
C VAL A 70 -16.34 0.75 9.84
N PRO A 71 -15.12 1.32 9.76
CA PRO A 71 -14.92 2.64 9.21
C PRO A 71 -15.17 2.67 7.70
N ARG A 72 -15.70 3.79 7.20
CA ARG A 72 -15.99 4.00 5.79
C ARG A 72 -15.59 5.41 5.36
N GLY A 73 -14.82 5.48 4.27
CA GLY A 73 -14.54 6.70 3.52
C GLY A 73 -15.22 6.67 2.14
N GLY A 74 -14.41 6.70 1.08
CA GLY A 74 -14.86 6.64 -0.32
C GLY A 74 -15.43 5.29 -0.78
N ALA A 75 -15.15 4.21 -0.05
CA ALA A 75 -15.56 2.84 -0.40
C ALA A 75 -15.07 2.38 -1.79
N SER A 76 -13.84 2.73 -2.15
CA SER A 76 -13.17 2.37 -3.41
C SER A 76 -12.20 1.18 -3.28
N ASN A 77 -12.23 0.47 -2.15
CA ASN A 77 -11.30 -0.65 -1.88
C ASN A 77 -11.58 -1.85 -2.81
N CYS A 78 -10.59 -2.74 -2.98
CA CYS A 78 -10.69 -3.93 -3.84
C CYS A 78 -10.51 -5.25 -3.07
N SER A 79 -10.24 -5.19 -1.77
CA SER A 79 -9.88 -6.33 -0.92
C SER A 79 -11.03 -6.83 -0.03
N GLY A 80 -12.16 -6.13 -0.01
CA GLY A 80 -13.18 -6.32 1.02
C GLY A 80 -12.71 -5.81 2.38
N GLY A 81 -11.93 -4.71 2.41
CA GLY A 81 -11.51 -4.04 3.64
C GLY A 81 -12.67 -3.34 4.36
N MET A 82 -13.79 -3.09 3.68
CA MET A 82 -15.01 -2.53 4.24
C MET A 82 -16.15 -3.56 4.11
N MET A 83 -16.40 -4.32 5.18
CA MET A 83 -17.41 -5.40 5.18
C MET A 83 -18.38 -5.26 6.36
N PRO A 84 -19.40 -4.39 6.23
CA PRO A 84 -20.46 -4.28 7.24
C PRO A 84 -21.35 -5.52 7.27
N SER A 85 -21.97 -5.76 8.41
CA SER A 85 -22.94 -6.83 8.61
C SER A 85 -23.99 -6.42 9.63
N ALA A 86 -25.08 -7.19 9.75
CA ALA A 86 -26.15 -6.92 10.70
C ALA A 86 -25.73 -6.99 12.18
N SER A 87 -24.48 -7.35 12.49
CA SER A 87 -23.91 -7.31 13.84
C SER A 87 -22.87 -6.21 14.05
N ARG A 88 -22.71 -5.32 13.06
CA ARG A 88 -21.69 -4.26 13.02
C ARG A 88 -22.34 -2.91 12.78
N VAL A 89 -21.70 -1.87 13.31
CA VAL A 89 -22.03 -0.47 13.03
C VAL A 89 -21.12 0.04 11.92
N LEU A 90 -21.70 0.72 10.94
CA LEU A 90 -20.94 1.41 9.93
C LEU A 90 -20.64 2.84 10.39
N LEU A 91 -19.36 3.22 10.46
CA LEU A 91 -18.91 4.56 10.81
C LEU A 91 -18.55 5.32 9.53
N ASP A 92 -19.45 6.18 9.06
CA ASP A 92 -19.29 6.94 7.82
C ASP A 92 -18.56 8.26 8.08
N LEU A 93 -17.28 8.32 7.66
CA LEU A 93 -16.40 9.47 7.84
C LEU A 93 -16.48 10.46 6.66
N SER A 94 -17.31 10.20 5.65
CA SER A 94 -17.41 11.04 4.46
C SER A 94 -17.91 12.47 4.74
N GLY A 95 -18.54 12.70 5.90
CA GLY A 95 -18.92 14.03 6.38
C GLY A 95 -17.76 14.85 6.95
N LEU A 96 -16.65 14.22 7.32
CA LEU A 96 -15.43 14.90 7.78
C LEU A 96 -14.53 15.20 6.58
N ASN A 97 -14.92 16.17 5.75
CA ASN A 97 -14.33 16.41 4.42
C ASN A 97 -13.78 17.82 4.22
N ARG A 98 -13.40 18.50 5.30
CA ARG A 98 -12.82 19.85 5.22
C ARG A 98 -11.31 19.80 5.02
N ILE A 99 -10.82 20.65 4.12
CA ILE A 99 -9.43 21.07 4.11
C ILE A 99 -9.29 22.12 5.22
N LEU A 100 -8.53 21.78 6.26
CA LEU A 100 -8.41 22.58 7.48
C LEU A 100 -7.39 23.71 7.33
N ASP A 101 -6.29 23.43 6.63
CA ASP A 101 -5.20 24.39 6.38
C ASP A 101 -4.40 24.00 5.12
N ILE A 102 -3.91 25.00 4.38
CA ILE A 102 -2.93 24.82 3.31
C ILE A 102 -1.79 25.81 3.56
N ASP A 103 -0.58 25.29 3.67
CA ASP A 103 0.65 26.04 3.92
C ASP A 103 1.60 25.81 2.73
N PRO A 104 1.50 26.63 1.66
CA PRO A 104 2.29 26.45 0.45
C PRO A 104 3.78 26.70 0.68
N GLU A 105 4.14 27.58 1.63
CA GLU A 105 5.52 27.92 1.94
C GLU A 105 6.26 26.71 2.51
N HIS A 106 5.63 25.97 3.42
CA HIS A 106 6.18 24.74 3.99
C HIS A 106 5.76 23.47 3.22
N ARG A 107 5.01 23.62 2.12
CA ARG A 107 4.49 22.53 1.28
C ARG A 107 3.80 21.44 2.09
N ARG A 108 2.79 21.84 2.88
CA ARG A 108 1.94 20.92 3.63
C ARG A 108 0.49 21.35 3.59
N ALA A 109 -0.41 20.40 3.77
CA ALA A 109 -1.84 20.67 3.98
C ALA A 109 -2.35 19.82 5.15
N ARG A 110 -3.28 20.37 5.93
CA ARG A 110 -3.99 19.65 6.98
C ARG A 110 -5.44 19.43 6.56
N VAL A 111 -5.90 18.20 6.61
CA VAL A 111 -7.19 17.77 6.05
C VAL A 111 -7.92 16.80 6.97
N GLU A 112 -9.24 16.81 6.93
CA GLU A 112 -10.08 15.77 7.51
C GLU A 112 -10.05 14.48 6.65
N PRO A 113 -10.30 13.29 7.22
CA PRO A 113 -10.10 12.01 6.53
C PRO A 113 -11.00 11.80 5.31
N GLY A 114 -12.18 12.41 5.29
CA GLY A 114 -13.18 12.29 4.23
C GLY A 114 -12.95 13.22 3.03
N VAL A 115 -11.89 14.03 3.02
CA VAL A 115 -11.51 14.81 1.84
C VAL A 115 -11.20 13.86 0.68
N VAL A 116 -11.92 13.99 -0.43
CA VAL A 116 -11.66 13.22 -1.65
C VAL A 116 -10.32 13.67 -2.25
N ASN A 117 -9.50 12.73 -2.73
CA ASN A 117 -8.15 13.01 -3.23
C ASN A 117 -8.17 14.08 -4.34
N SER A 118 -9.01 13.92 -5.37
CA SER A 118 -9.16 14.91 -6.45
C SER A 118 -9.56 16.32 -5.95
N VAL A 119 -10.41 16.41 -4.93
CA VAL A 119 -10.78 17.70 -4.31
C VAL A 119 -9.58 18.36 -3.65
N LEU A 120 -8.70 17.57 -3.01
CA LEU A 120 -7.44 18.09 -2.49
C LEU A 120 -6.52 18.55 -3.63
N GLN A 121 -6.39 17.78 -4.71
CA GLN A 121 -5.57 18.18 -5.86
C GLN A 121 -6.03 19.53 -6.44
N ASP A 122 -7.33 19.69 -6.65
CA ASP A 122 -7.92 20.92 -7.19
C ASP A 122 -7.65 22.14 -6.28
N ALA A 123 -7.70 21.94 -4.97
CA ALA A 123 -7.41 23.00 -3.99
C ALA A 123 -5.93 23.40 -3.95
N LEU A 124 -5.03 22.48 -4.33
CA LEU A 124 -3.58 22.69 -4.34
C LEU A 124 -3.05 23.28 -5.64
N ALA A 125 -3.73 23.02 -6.77
CA ALA A 125 -3.33 23.44 -8.10
C ALA A 125 -3.03 24.96 -8.23
N PRO A 126 -3.80 25.89 -7.62
CA PRO A 126 -3.49 27.33 -7.67
C PRO A 126 -2.13 27.71 -7.05
N TYR A 127 -1.58 26.86 -6.19
CA TYR A 127 -0.27 27.05 -5.56
C TYR A 127 0.87 26.37 -6.34
N GLY A 128 0.57 25.69 -7.45
CA GLY A 128 1.55 24.88 -8.18
C GLY A 128 2.00 23.65 -7.40
N LEU A 129 1.18 23.16 -6.47
CA LEU A 129 1.46 22.02 -5.60
C LEU A 129 0.47 20.89 -5.87
N CYS A 130 0.85 19.66 -5.51
CA CYS A 130 -0.03 18.49 -5.50
C CYS A 130 0.30 17.56 -4.33
N PHE A 131 -0.67 16.71 -3.97
CA PHE A 131 -0.49 15.60 -3.04
C PHE A 131 -0.15 14.36 -3.86
N SER A 132 0.99 13.71 -3.61
CA SER A 132 1.51 12.75 -4.59
C SER A 132 0.71 11.46 -4.80
N PRO A 133 0.08 10.85 -3.77
CA PRO A 133 -0.70 9.63 -3.98
C PRO A 133 -1.81 9.88 -5.00
N ASP A 134 -1.77 9.14 -6.10
CA ASP A 134 -2.60 9.32 -7.28
C ASP A 134 -3.28 8.01 -7.70
N PRO A 135 -4.05 7.37 -6.79
CA PRO A 135 -4.73 6.13 -7.13
C PRO A 135 -5.68 6.38 -8.30
N VAL A 136 -5.89 5.38 -9.16
CA VAL A 136 -6.84 5.48 -10.29
C VAL A 136 -8.25 5.86 -9.81
N SER A 137 -8.58 5.54 -8.56
CA SER A 137 -9.81 5.91 -7.87
C SER A 137 -9.81 7.31 -7.24
N ALA A 138 -8.87 8.22 -7.54
CA ALA A 138 -8.74 9.54 -6.89
C ALA A 138 -10.00 10.43 -6.92
N HIS A 139 -10.94 10.17 -7.83
CA HIS A 139 -12.23 10.84 -7.91
C HIS A 139 -13.23 10.38 -6.84
N LEU A 140 -12.97 9.25 -6.18
CA LEU A 140 -13.80 8.64 -5.13
C LEU A 140 -13.02 8.41 -3.82
N ALA A 141 -11.74 8.05 -3.92
CA ALA A 141 -10.88 7.75 -2.80
C ALA A 141 -10.67 8.97 -1.90
N THR A 142 -10.83 8.76 -0.60
CA THR A 142 -10.64 9.79 0.43
C THR A 142 -9.22 9.73 0.97
N VAL A 143 -8.66 10.85 1.45
CA VAL A 143 -7.30 10.90 2.04
C VAL A 143 -7.15 9.89 3.19
N GLY A 144 -8.15 9.75 4.06
CA GLY A 144 -8.13 8.73 5.12
C GLY A 144 -8.11 7.30 4.56
N GLY A 145 -8.80 7.06 3.45
CA GLY A 145 -8.77 5.79 2.71
C GLY A 145 -7.38 5.50 2.14
N ASN A 146 -6.76 6.48 1.49
CA ASN A 146 -5.39 6.37 0.99
C ASN A 146 -4.41 6.00 2.12
N ILE A 147 -4.59 6.58 3.31
CA ILE A 147 -3.73 6.30 4.47
C ILE A 147 -3.92 4.87 4.95
N ILE A 148 -5.16 4.41 5.17
CA ILE A 148 -5.40 3.07 5.74
C ILE A 148 -5.15 1.93 4.74
N GLU A 149 -5.12 2.21 3.43
CA GLU A 149 -4.74 1.24 2.40
C GLU A 149 -3.26 1.38 1.98
N ASN A 150 -2.55 2.39 2.50
CA ASN A 150 -1.24 2.81 2.01
C ASN A 150 -1.20 2.94 0.47
N ALA A 151 -2.23 3.60 -0.09
CA ALA A 151 -2.49 3.61 -1.52
C ALA A 151 -1.28 4.08 -2.33
N GLY A 152 -1.04 3.39 -3.45
CA GLY A 152 -0.07 3.73 -4.46
C GLY A 152 -0.69 4.53 -5.61
N GLY A 153 -0.42 4.07 -6.82
CA GLY A 153 -0.69 4.76 -8.08
C GLY A 153 0.47 4.67 -9.08
N PRO A 154 0.27 5.12 -10.33
CA PRO A 154 1.28 5.08 -11.40
C PRO A 154 2.57 5.81 -11.06
N HIS A 155 2.49 6.89 -10.27
CA HIS A 155 3.63 7.73 -9.97
C HIS A 155 4.43 7.31 -8.72
N ALA A 156 4.07 6.18 -8.11
CA ALA A 156 4.71 5.66 -6.91
C ALA A 156 6.19 5.30 -7.14
N LEU A 157 6.58 4.92 -8.36
CA LEU A 157 7.97 4.65 -8.73
C LEU A 157 8.92 5.80 -8.34
N LYS A 158 8.56 7.03 -8.73
CA LYS A 158 9.41 8.21 -8.50
C LYS A 158 9.14 8.87 -7.17
N TYR A 159 7.88 8.95 -6.76
CA TYR A 159 7.49 9.77 -5.60
C TYR A 159 7.18 8.97 -4.33
N GLY A 160 6.98 7.65 -4.44
CA GLY A 160 6.59 6.79 -3.33
C GLY A 160 5.08 6.64 -3.18
N VAL A 161 4.68 5.80 -2.23
CA VAL A 161 3.27 5.53 -1.88
C VAL A 161 2.78 6.48 -0.80
N THR A 162 1.52 6.36 -0.38
CA THR A 162 0.92 7.23 0.65
C THR A 162 1.79 7.39 1.89
N TYR A 163 2.44 6.33 2.38
CA TYR A 163 3.38 6.38 3.50
C TYR A 163 4.42 7.50 3.39
N ASN A 164 4.95 7.77 2.19
CA ASN A 164 5.99 8.78 1.95
C ASN A 164 5.48 10.22 2.07
N HIS A 165 4.17 10.42 2.13
CA HIS A 165 3.53 11.74 2.05
C HIS A 165 2.70 12.10 3.28
N ILE A 166 2.73 11.28 4.34
CA ILE A 166 2.04 11.59 5.60
C ILE A 166 3.05 12.10 6.63
N LEU A 167 2.86 13.34 7.07
CA LEU A 167 3.69 13.96 8.09
C LEU A 167 3.15 13.67 9.49
N SER A 168 1.83 13.69 9.67
CA SER A 168 1.20 13.31 10.93
C SER A 168 -0.27 12.95 10.76
N VAL A 169 -0.83 12.19 11.71
CA VAL A 169 -2.26 11.91 11.81
C VAL A 169 -2.73 12.03 13.25
N ASP A 170 -3.95 12.54 13.42
CA ASP A 170 -4.68 12.48 14.68
C ASP A 170 -5.64 11.30 14.63
N VAL A 171 -5.57 10.43 15.63
CA VAL A 171 -6.26 9.13 15.66
C VAL A 171 -7.08 9.02 16.93
N ALA A 172 -8.34 8.63 16.80
CA ALA A 172 -9.17 8.17 17.90
C ALA A 172 -8.99 6.65 18.08
N LEU A 173 -8.68 6.24 19.32
CA LEU A 173 -8.51 4.83 19.69
C LEU A 173 -9.82 4.25 20.27
N PRO A 174 -9.98 2.91 20.28
CA PRO A 174 -11.18 2.23 20.79
C PRO A 174 -11.54 2.57 22.23
N ASN A 175 -10.54 2.87 23.06
CA ASN A 175 -10.76 3.22 24.46
C ASN A 175 -11.26 4.65 24.68
N GLY A 176 -11.38 5.46 23.62
CA GLY A 176 -11.76 6.86 23.67
C GLY A 176 -10.60 7.85 23.78
N ASP A 177 -9.36 7.36 23.88
CA ASP A 177 -8.19 8.24 23.84
C ASP A 177 -7.93 8.75 22.43
N THR A 178 -7.23 9.88 22.35
CA THR A 178 -6.74 10.43 21.09
C THR A 178 -5.23 10.50 21.13
N VAL A 179 -4.59 10.12 20.02
CA VAL A 179 -3.14 10.18 19.85
C VAL A 179 -2.81 10.92 18.56
N THR A 180 -1.71 11.64 18.55
CA THR A 180 -1.13 12.17 17.31
C THR A 180 0.15 11.41 17.02
N LEU A 181 0.21 10.78 15.84
CA LEU A 181 1.39 10.05 15.38
C LEU A 181 2.07 10.86 14.27
N ARG A 182 3.39 11.00 14.33
CA ARG A 182 4.18 11.83 13.40
C ARG A 182 5.32 11.06 12.77
N ALA A 183 5.69 11.47 11.57
CA ALA A 183 6.81 10.88 10.85
C ALA A 183 8.15 11.12 11.56
N ASP A 184 8.26 12.26 12.25
CA ASP A 184 9.42 12.75 12.99
C ASP A 184 9.39 12.43 14.49
N ASP A 185 8.41 11.65 14.98
CA ASP A 185 8.39 11.21 16.38
C ASP A 185 9.67 10.43 16.73
N ASP A 186 10.21 10.68 17.92
CA ASP A 186 11.25 9.85 18.52
C ASP A 186 10.68 8.46 18.86
N GLY A 187 11.52 7.42 18.78
CA GLY A 187 11.10 6.06 19.06
C GLY A 187 10.56 5.31 17.83
N PRO A 188 9.88 4.17 18.03
CA PRO A 188 9.34 3.35 16.94
C PRO A 188 8.39 4.11 16.03
N ASP A 189 8.40 3.77 14.74
CA ASP A 189 7.51 4.38 13.75
C ASP A 189 6.08 3.80 13.84
N LEU A 190 5.31 4.28 14.82
CA LEU A 190 3.89 3.92 14.99
C LEU A 190 3.00 4.47 13.87
N LEU A 191 3.36 5.61 13.28
CA LEU A 191 2.66 6.16 12.11
C LEU A 191 2.70 5.16 10.95
N GLY A 192 3.86 4.56 10.70
CA GLY A 192 4.06 3.58 9.66
C GLY A 192 3.27 2.30 9.85
N VAL A 193 3.06 1.88 11.09
CA VAL A 193 2.22 0.73 11.43
C VAL A 193 0.72 1.04 11.22
N LEU A 194 0.29 2.27 11.48
CA LEU A 194 -1.09 2.70 11.26
C LEU A 194 -1.43 2.81 9.75
N ILE A 195 -0.48 3.26 8.94
CA ILE A 195 -0.62 3.34 7.48
C ILE A 195 -0.70 1.92 6.91
N GLY A 196 -1.71 1.63 6.11
CA GLY A 196 -1.98 0.25 5.63
C GLY A 196 -2.73 -0.64 6.62
N SER A 197 -3.25 -0.11 7.73
CA SER A 197 -3.96 -0.90 8.75
C SER A 197 -5.41 -1.27 8.42
N GLU A 198 -5.95 -0.82 7.29
CA GLU A 198 -7.34 -1.06 6.88
C GLU A 198 -8.38 -0.65 7.95
N GLY A 199 -8.07 0.38 8.75
CA GLY A 199 -8.95 0.88 9.80
C GLY A 199 -9.07 -0.03 11.03
N THR A 200 -8.17 -1.00 11.19
CA THR A 200 -8.16 -1.94 12.32
C THR A 200 -7.45 -1.40 13.56
N LEU A 201 -6.60 -0.38 13.44
CA LEU A 201 -5.80 0.14 14.56
C LEU A 201 -6.34 1.44 15.18
N GLY A 202 -7.22 2.15 14.49
CA GLY A 202 -7.78 3.40 14.97
C GLY A 202 -8.54 4.13 13.87
N VAL A 203 -9.21 5.22 14.25
CA VAL A 203 -9.94 6.07 13.30
C VAL A 203 -9.23 7.40 13.16
N ILE A 204 -8.73 7.69 11.95
CA ILE A 204 -8.10 8.97 11.62
C ILE A 204 -9.17 10.07 11.65
N THR A 205 -8.87 11.18 12.33
CA THR A 205 -9.75 12.36 12.45
C THR A 205 -9.19 13.60 11.76
N ALA A 206 -7.87 13.66 11.57
CA ALA A 206 -7.18 14.63 10.73
C ALA A 206 -5.82 14.09 10.27
N ALA A 207 -5.33 14.56 9.13
CA ALA A 207 -4.02 14.24 8.61
C ALA A 207 -3.30 15.51 8.14
N THR A 208 -1.99 15.59 8.40
CA THR A 208 -1.10 16.57 7.78
C THR A 208 -0.31 15.85 6.69
N VAL A 209 -0.49 16.27 5.44
CA VAL A 209 0.15 15.67 4.27
C VAL A 209 1.27 16.56 3.74
N ALA A 210 2.33 15.93 3.24
CA ALA A 210 3.41 16.58 2.50
C ALA A 210 2.96 16.84 1.05
N LEU A 211 3.25 18.03 0.56
CA LEU A 211 2.94 18.47 -0.80
C LEU A 211 4.22 18.52 -1.63
N ARG A 212 4.10 18.26 -2.92
CA ARG A 212 5.19 18.42 -3.89
C ARG A 212 4.83 19.48 -4.93
N PRO A 213 5.82 20.15 -5.52
CA PRO A 213 5.60 20.93 -6.74
C PRO A 213 5.05 20.04 -7.85
N ILE A 214 4.13 20.59 -8.64
CA ILE A 214 3.75 20.00 -9.92
C ILE A 214 4.96 20.13 -10.86
N ALA A 215 5.29 19.06 -11.57
CA ALA A 215 6.40 19.07 -12.53
C ALA A 215 6.14 20.12 -13.62
N GLN A 216 7.19 20.82 -14.07
CA GLN A 216 7.05 21.86 -15.10
C GLN A 216 6.67 21.26 -16.45
N VAL A 217 7.22 20.09 -16.75
CA VAL A 217 7.00 19.34 -17.97
C VAL A 217 6.82 17.87 -17.60
N THR A 218 5.86 17.22 -18.26
CA THR A 218 5.69 15.77 -18.28
C THR A 218 5.55 15.34 -19.73
N HIS A 219 6.34 14.36 -20.13
CA HIS A 219 6.36 13.84 -21.50
C HIS A 219 6.18 12.33 -21.50
N SER A 220 5.35 11.85 -22.42
CA SER A 220 4.90 10.46 -22.44
C SER A 220 5.39 9.72 -23.67
N LEU A 221 5.82 8.48 -23.45
CA LEU A 221 6.29 7.56 -24.48
C LEU A 221 5.55 6.22 -24.34
N MET A 222 5.36 5.53 -25.46
CA MET A 222 4.84 4.17 -25.49
C MET A 222 5.82 3.29 -26.27
N GLY A 223 6.16 2.13 -25.72
CA GLY A 223 6.79 1.03 -26.46
C GLY A 223 5.82 -0.14 -26.61
N ALA A 224 5.71 -0.71 -27.81
CA ALA A 224 5.04 -1.99 -28.04
C ALA A 224 6.05 -3.10 -28.24
N PHE A 225 5.78 -4.29 -27.69
CA PHE A 225 6.74 -5.40 -27.68
C PHE A 225 6.11 -6.70 -28.17
N GLY A 226 6.91 -7.50 -28.87
CA GLY A 226 6.50 -8.82 -29.33
C GLY A 226 6.53 -9.91 -28.26
N THR A 227 7.16 -9.66 -27.10
CA THR A 227 7.17 -10.56 -25.93
C THR A 227 7.25 -9.78 -24.63
N ALA A 228 6.69 -10.32 -23.55
CA ALA A 228 6.77 -9.77 -22.21
C ALA A 228 8.22 -9.61 -21.70
N ARG A 229 9.11 -10.56 -22.05
CA ARG A 229 10.54 -10.46 -21.71
C ARG A 229 11.18 -9.21 -22.30
N CYS A 230 10.92 -8.92 -23.58
CA CYS A 230 11.47 -7.73 -24.23
C CYS A 230 11.01 -6.43 -23.57
N ALA A 231 9.75 -6.36 -23.12
CA ALA A 231 9.23 -5.21 -22.40
C ALA A 231 9.92 -5.02 -21.04
N ALA A 232 10.01 -6.08 -20.22
CA ALA A 232 10.67 -6.01 -18.91
C ALA A 232 12.16 -5.71 -18.99
N ASP A 233 12.90 -6.35 -19.92
CA ASP A 233 14.31 -6.06 -20.15
C ASP A 233 14.53 -4.59 -20.54
N THR A 234 13.58 -4.00 -21.27
CA THR A 234 13.61 -2.57 -21.64
C THR A 234 13.39 -1.67 -20.43
N ILE A 235 12.46 -2.01 -19.54
CA ILE A 235 12.23 -1.28 -18.28
C ILE A 235 13.48 -1.32 -17.40
N ALA A 236 14.06 -2.52 -17.22
CA ALA A 236 15.28 -2.68 -16.44
C ALA A 236 16.45 -1.89 -17.02
N GLU A 237 16.62 -1.88 -18.35
CA GLU A 237 17.66 -1.08 -19.01
C GLU A 237 17.44 0.43 -18.83
N ILE A 238 16.20 0.92 -18.91
CA ILE A 238 15.88 2.33 -18.64
C ILE A 238 16.32 2.71 -17.24
N ILE A 239 15.92 1.93 -16.23
CA ILE A 239 16.26 2.17 -14.83
C ILE A 239 17.78 2.13 -14.61
N ALA A 240 18.48 1.19 -15.26
CA ALA A 240 19.93 1.06 -15.19
C ALA A 240 20.69 2.26 -15.78
N THR A 241 20.04 3.12 -16.57
CA THR A 241 20.66 4.35 -17.08
C THR A 241 20.73 5.48 -16.05
N GLY A 242 20.13 5.32 -14.86
CA GLY A 242 19.99 6.40 -13.87
C GLY A 242 18.73 7.23 -14.05
N VAL A 243 17.98 7.03 -15.13
CA VAL A 243 16.66 7.63 -15.31
C VAL A 243 15.67 6.94 -14.38
N VAL A 244 14.98 7.72 -13.55
CA VAL A 244 13.81 7.27 -12.79
C VAL A 244 12.57 7.87 -13.44
N PRO A 245 11.87 7.11 -14.30
CA PRO A 245 10.62 7.58 -14.87
C PRO A 245 9.61 7.94 -13.78
N ALA A 246 8.76 8.92 -14.09
CA ALA A 246 7.66 9.31 -13.21
C ALA A 246 6.65 8.17 -13.08
N ALA A 247 6.36 7.47 -14.18
CA ALA A 247 5.50 6.29 -14.23
C ALA A 247 6.02 5.29 -15.27
N VAL A 248 5.79 3.99 -15.02
CA VAL A 248 6.04 2.89 -15.97
C VAL A 248 4.89 1.89 -15.85
N GLU A 249 3.92 1.98 -16.76
CA GLU A 249 2.72 1.16 -16.75
C GLU A 249 2.75 0.07 -17.81
N TRP A 250 2.15 -1.06 -17.49
CA TRP A 250 2.07 -2.24 -18.34
C TRP A 250 0.64 -2.52 -18.76
N LEU A 251 0.44 -2.91 -20.03
CA LEU A 251 -0.76 -3.61 -20.48
C LEU A 251 -0.36 -4.80 -21.36
N ASP A 252 -0.93 -5.98 -21.07
CA ASP A 252 -0.74 -7.16 -21.91
C ASP A 252 -1.73 -7.24 -23.08
N ARG A 253 -1.50 -8.20 -23.97
CA ARG A 253 -2.33 -8.44 -25.16
C ARG A 253 -3.82 -8.59 -24.84
N ALA A 254 -4.16 -9.32 -23.77
CA ALA A 254 -5.54 -9.54 -23.37
C ALA A 254 -6.19 -8.23 -22.88
N GLY A 255 -5.46 -7.40 -22.12
CA GLY A 255 -5.88 -6.06 -21.72
C GLY A 255 -6.08 -5.13 -22.92
N ILE A 256 -5.12 -5.09 -23.85
CA ILE A 256 -5.21 -4.30 -25.09
C ILE A 256 -6.46 -4.67 -25.90
N ALA A 257 -6.65 -5.97 -26.15
CA ALA A 257 -7.80 -6.47 -26.92
C ALA A 257 -9.14 -6.26 -26.19
N GLY A 258 -9.14 -6.33 -24.85
CA GLY A 258 -10.31 -6.07 -24.02
C GLY A 258 -10.76 -4.60 -24.10
N LEU A 259 -9.81 -3.67 -23.97
CA LEU A 259 -10.07 -2.22 -24.09
C LEU A 259 -10.62 -1.84 -25.46
N GLN A 260 -10.08 -2.44 -26.54
CA GLN A 260 -10.49 -2.14 -27.92
C GLN A 260 -11.97 -2.42 -28.19
N GLN A 261 -12.63 -3.23 -27.36
CA GLN A 261 -14.07 -3.51 -27.51
C GLN A 261 -14.97 -2.33 -27.12
N PHE A 262 -14.46 -1.43 -26.28
CA PHE A 262 -15.21 -0.28 -25.74
C PHE A 262 -14.66 1.05 -26.25
N TYR A 263 -13.35 1.11 -26.44
CA TYR A 263 -12.63 2.34 -26.76
C TYR A 263 -11.65 2.10 -27.90
N ASP A 264 -11.64 2.98 -28.90
CA ASP A 264 -10.59 2.97 -29.91
C ASP A 264 -9.33 3.61 -29.32
N THR A 265 -8.53 2.80 -28.63
CA THR A 265 -7.30 3.25 -27.96
C THR A 265 -6.15 3.51 -28.93
N GLY A 266 -6.26 3.00 -30.16
CA GLY A 266 -5.19 3.03 -31.15
C GLY A 266 -3.98 2.15 -30.81
N TYR A 267 -4.00 1.37 -29.72
CA TYR A 267 -2.89 0.47 -29.36
C TYR A 267 -2.73 -0.66 -30.39
N PRO A 268 -1.49 -1.13 -30.65
CA PRO A 268 -1.25 -2.24 -31.57
C PRO A 268 -1.80 -3.56 -31.03
N LEU A 269 -2.79 -4.14 -31.73
CA LEU A 269 -3.47 -5.38 -31.32
C LEU A 269 -2.62 -6.65 -31.48
N ASP A 270 -1.52 -6.58 -32.24
CA ASP A 270 -0.57 -7.67 -32.46
C ASP A 270 0.59 -7.67 -31.44
N ALA A 271 0.68 -6.64 -30.60
CA ALA A 271 1.63 -6.59 -29.50
C ALA A 271 1.33 -7.64 -28.43
N ASP A 272 2.38 -8.20 -27.83
CA ASP A 272 2.26 -9.02 -26.63
C ASP A 272 2.04 -8.16 -25.38
N SER A 273 2.72 -7.00 -25.34
CA SER A 273 2.57 -6.00 -24.30
C SER A 273 2.88 -4.60 -24.83
N ILE A 274 2.31 -3.60 -24.18
CA ILE A 274 2.76 -2.21 -24.28
C ILE A 274 3.25 -1.74 -22.92
N VAL A 275 4.22 -0.82 -22.95
CA VAL A 275 4.69 -0.07 -21.78
C VAL A 275 4.46 1.41 -22.04
N LEU A 276 3.75 2.08 -21.13
CA LEU A 276 3.60 3.54 -21.10
C LEU A 276 4.57 4.11 -20.08
N ILE A 277 5.28 5.17 -20.47
CA ILE A 277 6.34 5.77 -19.66
C ILE A 277 6.14 7.27 -19.62
N ASP A 278 6.08 7.82 -18.42
CA ASP A 278 6.16 9.26 -18.20
C ASP A 278 7.53 9.62 -17.65
N VAL A 279 8.12 10.68 -18.22
CA VAL A 279 9.27 11.38 -17.65
C VAL A 279 8.82 12.79 -17.31
N ASP A 280 9.12 13.24 -16.09
CA ASP A 280 8.70 14.55 -15.61
C ASP A 280 9.82 15.29 -14.86
N GLY A 281 9.72 16.62 -14.82
CA GLY A 281 10.71 17.47 -14.16
C GLY A 281 10.79 18.86 -14.76
N THR A 282 11.99 19.43 -14.75
CA THR A 282 12.32 20.63 -15.53
C THR A 282 12.39 20.28 -17.02
N ALA A 283 12.28 21.30 -17.88
CA ALA A 283 12.41 21.11 -19.33
C ALA A 283 13.76 20.48 -19.75
N GLU A 284 14.84 20.80 -19.05
CA GLU A 284 16.17 20.24 -19.31
C GLU A 284 16.27 18.76 -18.89
N GLU A 285 15.76 18.42 -17.70
CA GLU A 285 15.71 17.03 -17.23
C GLU A 285 14.86 16.16 -18.15
N VAL A 286 13.67 16.63 -18.52
CA VAL A 286 12.76 15.89 -19.41
C VAL A 286 13.39 15.69 -20.78
N ALA A 287 14.00 16.72 -21.38
CA ALA A 287 14.66 16.58 -22.67
C ALA A 287 15.81 15.55 -22.64
N ARG A 288 16.58 15.53 -21.55
CA ARG A 288 17.65 14.53 -21.33
C ARG A 288 17.07 13.13 -21.15
N ASP A 289 16.11 12.96 -20.24
CA ASP A 289 15.52 11.67 -19.88
C ASP A 289 14.75 11.06 -21.05
N GLN A 290 13.94 11.84 -21.75
CA GLN A 290 13.22 11.41 -22.94
C GLN A 290 14.17 10.82 -23.99
N ALA A 291 15.28 11.50 -24.30
CA ALA A 291 16.22 11.03 -25.31
C ALA A 291 16.87 9.69 -24.92
N ILE A 292 17.12 9.48 -23.62
CA ILE A 292 17.65 8.22 -23.09
C ILE A 292 16.58 7.12 -23.20
N VAL A 293 15.36 7.37 -22.71
CA VAL A 293 14.25 6.42 -22.72
C VAL A 293 13.89 6.03 -24.15
N GLU A 294 13.78 6.99 -25.07
CA GLU A 294 13.49 6.73 -26.48
C GLU A 294 14.54 5.81 -27.11
N ARG A 295 15.83 6.08 -26.87
CA ARG A 295 16.93 5.26 -27.39
C ARG A 295 16.81 3.81 -26.89
N VAL A 296 16.50 3.61 -25.61
CA VAL A 296 16.36 2.29 -25.01
C VAL A 296 15.11 1.57 -25.55
N LEU A 297 13.98 2.27 -25.67
CA LEU A 297 12.75 1.72 -26.29
C LEU A 297 13.01 1.24 -27.72
N ARG A 298 13.65 2.06 -28.56
CA ARG A 298 13.93 1.74 -29.96
C ARG A 298 14.86 0.54 -30.16
N ALA A 299 15.56 0.09 -29.11
CA ALA A 299 16.43 -1.08 -29.20
C ALA A 299 15.64 -2.41 -29.28
N ARG A 300 14.43 -2.48 -28.70
CA ARG A 300 13.65 -3.72 -28.60
C ARG A 300 12.17 -3.60 -28.99
N ALA A 301 11.58 -2.40 -28.94
CA ALA A 301 10.17 -2.20 -29.25
C ALA A 301 9.90 -2.36 -30.75
N THR A 302 8.78 -2.98 -31.10
CA THR A 302 8.28 -3.10 -32.49
C THR A 302 7.66 -1.79 -32.96
N GLU A 303 7.16 -0.97 -32.03
CA GLU A 303 6.65 0.37 -32.27
C GLU A 303 7.02 1.27 -31.09
N VAL A 304 7.40 2.51 -31.37
CA VAL A 304 7.62 3.56 -30.36
C VAL A 304 6.78 4.77 -30.73
N ARG A 305 5.91 5.21 -29.82
CA ARG A 305 5.15 6.46 -29.94
C ARG A 305 5.60 7.44 -28.88
N ILE A 306 5.60 8.71 -29.25
CA ILE A 306 6.06 9.81 -28.42
C ILE A 306 4.98 10.88 -28.53
N ALA A 307 4.43 11.33 -27.41
CA ALA A 307 3.43 12.39 -27.42
C ALA A 307 4.09 13.73 -27.76
N GLU A 308 3.55 14.49 -28.72
CA GLU A 308 4.08 15.83 -29.05
C GLU A 308 3.41 16.94 -28.22
N ASP A 309 2.20 16.67 -27.71
CA ASP A 309 1.43 17.60 -26.88
C ASP A 309 0.54 16.87 -25.85
N GLU A 310 -0.26 17.65 -25.12
CA GLU A 310 -1.19 17.12 -24.11
C GLU A 310 -2.27 16.22 -24.70
N GLN A 311 -2.73 16.51 -25.93
CA GLN A 311 -3.76 15.71 -26.58
C GLN A 311 -3.21 14.32 -26.93
N ASP A 312 -1.99 14.25 -27.45
CA ASP A 312 -1.30 12.99 -27.70
C ASP A 312 -1.04 12.22 -26.40
N ARG A 313 -0.60 12.91 -25.35
CA ARG A 313 -0.39 12.30 -24.03
C ARG A 313 -1.68 11.70 -23.50
N ALA A 314 -2.77 12.47 -23.51
CA ALA A 314 -4.08 12.00 -23.07
C ALA A 314 -4.53 10.79 -23.89
N ALA A 315 -4.28 10.77 -25.21
CA ALA A 315 -4.59 9.62 -26.07
C ALA A 315 -3.76 8.38 -25.71
N LEU A 316 -2.46 8.52 -25.45
CA LEU A 316 -1.61 7.40 -25.02
C LEU A 316 -2.06 6.81 -23.68
N TRP A 317 -2.50 7.63 -22.74
CA TRP A 317 -2.93 7.20 -21.41
C TRP A 317 -4.40 6.80 -21.32
N TYR A 318 -5.21 7.13 -22.33
CA TYR A 318 -6.66 6.95 -22.32
C TYR A 318 -7.05 5.51 -21.97
N GLY A 319 -6.47 4.52 -22.67
CA GLY A 319 -6.79 3.12 -22.44
C GLY A 319 -6.44 2.64 -21.03
N ARG A 320 -5.25 3.02 -20.51
CA ARG A 320 -4.80 2.62 -19.17
C ARG A 320 -5.68 3.18 -18.05
N LEU A 321 -6.09 4.45 -18.16
CA LEU A 321 -6.90 5.13 -17.15
C LEU A 321 -8.37 4.68 -17.17
N HIS A 322 -8.91 4.29 -18.34
CA HIS A 322 -10.29 3.80 -18.46
C HIS A 322 -10.40 2.27 -18.36
N ALA A 323 -9.31 1.56 -18.03
CA ALA A 323 -9.35 0.11 -17.86
C ALA A 323 -10.36 -0.34 -16.78
N PRO A 324 -10.42 0.28 -15.57
CA PRO A 324 -11.45 -0.06 -14.59
C PRO A 324 -12.88 0.12 -15.11
N ASP A 325 -13.15 1.21 -15.83
CA ASP A 325 -14.47 1.46 -16.42
C ASP A 325 -14.85 0.39 -17.44
N SER A 326 -13.89 -0.06 -18.26
CA SER A 326 -14.10 -1.14 -19.24
C SER A 326 -14.45 -2.47 -18.56
N VAL A 327 -13.88 -2.76 -17.38
CA VAL A 327 -14.19 -3.95 -16.59
C VAL A 327 -15.67 -3.93 -16.20
N VAL A 328 -16.15 -2.82 -15.65
CA VAL A 328 -17.56 -2.65 -15.25
C VAL A 328 -18.49 -2.70 -16.46
N GLN A 329 -18.16 -1.99 -17.54
CA GLN A 329 -18.96 -1.95 -18.77
C GLN A 329 -19.05 -3.29 -19.49
N SER A 330 -18.10 -4.20 -19.26
CA SER A 330 -18.09 -5.51 -19.89
C SER A 330 -19.32 -6.37 -19.56
N GLY A 331 -19.98 -6.12 -18.43
CA GLY A 331 -21.11 -6.91 -17.92
C GLY A 331 -20.75 -8.34 -17.50
N LYS A 332 -19.48 -8.74 -17.64
CA LYS A 332 -18.98 -10.08 -17.32
C LYS A 332 -18.84 -10.27 -15.80
N GLY A 333 -18.63 -11.52 -15.38
CA GLY A 333 -18.05 -11.77 -14.06
C GLY A 333 -16.57 -11.38 -14.11
N PHE A 334 -16.08 -10.73 -13.07
CA PHE A 334 -14.67 -10.35 -12.99
C PHE A 334 -14.15 -10.43 -11.56
N PHE A 335 -12.83 -10.54 -11.45
CA PHE A 335 -12.09 -10.45 -10.20
C PHE A 335 -10.77 -9.73 -10.49
N ILE A 336 -10.45 -8.71 -9.70
CA ILE A 336 -9.23 -7.92 -9.85
C ILE A 336 -8.23 -8.44 -8.81
N GLY A 337 -7.27 -9.24 -9.27
CA GLY A 337 -6.13 -9.63 -8.46
C GLY A 337 -5.13 -8.48 -8.30
N ASP A 338 -4.25 -8.62 -7.32
CA ASP A 338 -3.16 -7.69 -7.05
C ASP A 338 -2.01 -8.48 -6.43
N VAL A 339 -0.86 -8.50 -7.09
CA VAL A 339 0.36 -9.16 -6.65
C VAL A 339 1.58 -8.32 -7.04
N THR A 340 2.58 -8.26 -6.16
CA THR A 340 3.84 -7.57 -6.46
C THR A 340 4.99 -8.55 -6.41
N VAL A 341 5.87 -8.50 -7.40
CA VAL A 341 7.13 -9.28 -7.46
C VAL A 341 8.32 -8.33 -7.60
N PRO A 342 9.56 -8.76 -7.31
CA PRO A 342 10.73 -8.00 -7.73
C PRO A 342 10.67 -7.66 -9.22
N ARG A 343 11.10 -6.47 -9.62
CA ARG A 343 10.93 -5.93 -10.99
C ARG A 343 11.53 -6.83 -12.07
N ASP A 344 12.65 -7.47 -11.75
CA ASP A 344 13.36 -8.43 -12.60
C ASP A 344 12.64 -9.79 -12.72
N ARG A 345 11.51 -9.99 -12.02
CA ARG A 345 10.66 -11.18 -12.05
C ARG A 345 9.31 -10.99 -12.73
N ILE A 346 9.01 -9.77 -13.23
CA ILE A 346 7.75 -9.48 -13.94
C ILE A 346 7.51 -10.47 -15.09
N PRO A 347 8.49 -10.82 -15.95
CA PRO A 347 8.25 -11.76 -17.04
C PRO A 347 7.84 -13.15 -16.57
N GLU A 348 8.51 -13.69 -15.55
CA GLU A 348 8.19 -14.98 -14.96
C GLU A 348 6.77 -14.98 -14.36
N MET A 349 6.39 -13.86 -13.73
CA MET A 349 5.05 -13.70 -13.18
C MET A 349 4.00 -13.63 -14.30
N GLN A 350 4.26 -12.89 -15.38
CA GLN A 350 3.38 -12.82 -16.54
C GLN A 350 3.22 -14.20 -17.21
N GLU A 351 4.31 -14.94 -17.39
CA GLU A 351 4.29 -16.31 -17.91
C GLU A 351 3.43 -17.23 -17.03
N ALA A 352 3.56 -17.11 -15.70
CA ALA A 352 2.75 -17.87 -14.75
C ALA A 352 1.26 -17.54 -14.85
N ILE A 353 0.89 -16.25 -14.95
CA ILE A 353 -0.50 -15.80 -15.11
C ILE A 353 -1.08 -16.37 -16.41
N GLN A 354 -0.37 -16.28 -17.53
CA GLN A 354 -0.84 -16.80 -18.82
C GLN A 354 -0.98 -18.33 -18.82
N ALA A 355 -0.05 -19.04 -18.19
CA ALA A 355 -0.14 -20.48 -18.01
C ALA A 355 -1.35 -20.88 -17.14
N THR A 356 -1.66 -20.10 -16.10
CA THR A 356 -2.86 -20.27 -15.28
C THR A 356 -4.13 -20.03 -16.08
N ALA A 357 -4.20 -18.93 -16.84
CA ALA A 357 -5.33 -18.64 -17.72
C ALA A 357 -5.61 -19.79 -18.70
N ALA A 358 -4.55 -20.35 -19.32
CA ALA A 358 -4.67 -21.47 -20.25
C ALA A 358 -5.17 -22.77 -19.59
N ARG A 359 -4.76 -23.06 -18.35
CA ARG A 359 -5.17 -24.26 -17.61
C ARG A 359 -6.63 -24.23 -17.19
N HIS A 360 -7.17 -23.04 -16.93
CA HIS A 360 -8.54 -22.82 -16.47
C HIS A 360 -9.48 -22.26 -17.55
N ALA A 361 -9.14 -22.46 -18.83
CA ALA A 361 -9.90 -21.94 -19.98
C ALA A 361 -11.29 -22.58 -20.17
N ASP A 362 -11.64 -23.62 -19.39
CA ASP A 362 -12.97 -24.23 -19.34
C ASP A 362 -13.94 -23.50 -18.39
N GLY A 363 -13.41 -22.80 -17.38
CA GLY A 363 -14.18 -21.96 -16.44
C GLY A 363 -14.03 -20.45 -16.68
N LEU A 364 -12.89 -20.02 -17.23
CA LEU A 364 -12.54 -18.61 -17.42
C LEU A 364 -12.63 -18.19 -18.89
N LEU A 365 -12.90 -16.90 -19.13
CA LEU A 365 -12.87 -16.30 -20.47
C LEU A 365 -11.45 -15.90 -20.87
N PHE A 366 -10.77 -15.15 -20.01
CA PHE A 366 -9.37 -14.74 -20.14
C PHE A 366 -8.91 -14.05 -18.84
N ILE A 367 -7.61 -13.83 -18.71
CA ILE A 367 -7.01 -12.96 -17.69
C ILE A 367 -6.28 -11.84 -18.41
N ALA A 368 -6.65 -10.59 -18.11
CA ALA A 368 -5.97 -9.39 -18.61
C ALA A 368 -5.05 -8.84 -17.53
N VAL A 369 -3.85 -8.42 -17.89
CA VAL A 369 -2.87 -7.88 -16.94
C VAL A 369 -2.57 -6.44 -17.28
N CYS A 370 -2.87 -5.55 -16.35
CA CYS A 370 -2.29 -4.22 -16.26
C CYS A 370 -1.45 -4.12 -14.99
N GLY A 371 -0.63 -3.09 -14.85
CA GLY A 371 0.14 -2.92 -13.62
C GLY A 371 1.13 -1.78 -13.64
N HIS A 372 1.59 -1.44 -12.43
CA HIS A 372 2.69 -0.53 -12.19
C HIS A 372 4.00 -1.31 -12.32
N ALA A 373 4.41 -1.61 -13.55
CA ALA A 373 5.64 -2.37 -13.82
C ALA A 373 6.90 -1.68 -13.29
N GLY A 374 6.84 -0.35 -13.13
CA GLY A 374 7.83 0.42 -12.41
C GLY A 374 8.09 -0.08 -10.98
N ASP A 375 7.10 -0.65 -10.30
CA ASP A 375 7.21 -1.15 -8.92
C ASP A 375 7.12 -2.68 -8.80
N GLY A 376 7.00 -3.38 -9.93
CA GLY A 376 6.79 -4.83 -9.97
C GLY A 376 5.38 -5.27 -9.61
N ASP A 377 4.43 -4.32 -9.60
CA ASP A 377 3.07 -4.51 -9.15
C ASP A 377 2.12 -4.79 -10.34
N LEU A 378 1.41 -5.91 -10.29
CA LEU A 378 0.59 -6.43 -11.38
C LEU A 378 -0.84 -6.70 -10.90
N HIS A 379 -1.81 -6.33 -11.74
CA HIS A 379 -3.23 -6.50 -11.49
C HIS A 379 -3.86 -7.49 -12.49
N PRO A 380 -3.68 -8.82 -12.27
CA PRO A 380 -4.33 -9.83 -13.10
C PRO A 380 -5.85 -9.78 -12.88
N THR A 381 -6.55 -9.26 -13.89
CA THR A 381 -8.01 -9.17 -13.90
C THR A 381 -8.58 -10.37 -14.63
N THR A 382 -9.19 -11.28 -13.87
CA THR A 382 -9.79 -12.51 -14.38
C THR A 382 -11.23 -12.26 -14.79
N PHE A 383 -11.59 -12.64 -16.02
CA PHE A 383 -12.96 -12.54 -16.53
C PHE A 383 -13.58 -13.92 -16.71
N TYR A 384 -14.87 -14.05 -16.38
CA TYR A 384 -15.62 -15.30 -16.50
C TYR A 384 -17.08 -15.05 -16.90
N ASP A 385 -17.72 -16.09 -17.44
CA ASP A 385 -19.16 -16.10 -17.68
C ASP A 385 -19.89 -16.48 -16.39
N LYS A 386 -20.79 -15.61 -15.90
CA LYS A 386 -21.59 -15.83 -14.68
C LYS A 386 -22.51 -17.06 -14.80
N ALA A 387 -22.84 -17.50 -16.02
CA ALA A 387 -23.64 -18.69 -16.27
C ALA A 387 -22.82 -19.98 -16.34
N ASN A 388 -21.48 -19.90 -16.41
CA ASN A 388 -20.64 -21.09 -16.46
C ASN A 388 -20.54 -21.74 -15.07
N PRO A 389 -20.97 -23.01 -14.90
CA PRO A 389 -20.95 -23.68 -13.60
C PRO A 389 -19.54 -23.93 -13.06
N LEU A 390 -18.50 -23.89 -13.90
CA LEU A 390 -17.10 -24.05 -13.50
C LEU A 390 -16.44 -22.74 -13.08
N ALA A 391 -17.05 -21.59 -13.39
CA ALA A 391 -16.41 -20.28 -13.25
C ALA A 391 -15.89 -20.01 -11.83
N ALA A 392 -16.70 -20.29 -10.80
CA ALA A 392 -16.30 -20.04 -9.41
C ALA A 392 -15.10 -20.89 -8.99
N SER A 393 -15.11 -22.20 -9.26
CA SER A 393 -13.99 -23.09 -8.90
C SER A 393 -12.73 -22.79 -9.70
N SER A 394 -12.87 -22.44 -10.98
CA SER A 394 -11.73 -22.07 -11.82
C SER A 394 -11.13 -20.72 -11.43
N LEU A 395 -11.96 -19.76 -11.02
CA LEU A 395 -11.51 -18.47 -10.52
C LEU A 395 -10.73 -18.64 -9.21
N GLU A 396 -11.27 -19.38 -8.25
CA GLU A 396 -10.60 -19.66 -6.97
C GLU A 396 -9.26 -20.38 -7.19
N ALA A 397 -9.24 -21.42 -8.01
CA ALA A 397 -8.02 -22.15 -8.34
C ALA A 397 -6.98 -21.27 -9.05
N ALA A 398 -7.41 -20.44 -10.00
CA ALA A 398 -6.53 -19.52 -10.71
C ALA A 398 -5.93 -18.46 -9.77
N ASN A 399 -6.74 -17.86 -8.90
CA ASN A 399 -6.26 -16.87 -7.92
C ASN A 399 -5.21 -17.49 -6.99
N ASN A 400 -5.49 -18.68 -6.45
CA ASN A 400 -4.55 -19.41 -5.57
C ASN A 400 -3.20 -19.68 -6.26
N GLU A 401 -3.22 -20.08 -7.53
CA GLU A 401 -2.01 -20.36 -8.30
C GLU A 401 -1.21 -19.11 -8.65
N ILE A 402 -1.88 -18.00 -8.96
CA ILE A 402 -1.25 -16.70 -9.22
C ILE A 402 -0.57 -16.19 -7.95
N ILE A 403 -1.24 -16.24 -6.80
CA ILE A 403 -0.67 -15.84 -5.51
C ILE A 403 0.51 -16.73 -5.13
N ALA A 404 0.39 -18.04 -5.28
CA ALA A 404 1.48 -18.98 -5.01
C ALA A 404 2.70 -18.72 -5.92
N ALA A 405 2.47 -18.38 -7.20
CA ALA A 405 3.54 -18.00 -8.12
C ALA A 405 4.25 -16.71 -7.68
N ALA A 406 3.50 -15.67 -7.29
CA ALA A 406 4.07 -14.42 -6.78
C ALA A 406 4.96 -14.66 -5.56
N LEU A 407 4.48 -15.43 -4.57
CA LEU A 407 5.26 -15.80 -3.38
C LEU A 407 6.52 -16.61 -3.73
N ALA A 408 6.43 -17.56 -4.66
CA ALA A 408 7.57 -18.36 -5.11
C ALA A 408 8.64 -17.51 -5.83
N LEU A 409 8.25 -16.39 -6.43
CA LEU A 409 9.15 -15.42 -7.06
C LEU A 409 9.76 -14.41 -6.08
N GLY A 410 9.48 -14.54 -4.77
CA GLY A 410 9.94 -13.61 -3.74
C GLY A 410 9.07 -12.35 -3.62
N GLY A 411 7.86 -12.41 -4.17
CA GLY A 411 6.87 -11.35 -4.12
C GLY A 411 6.00 -11.34 -2.86
N THR A 412 4.93 -10.56 -2.91
CA THR A 412 3.90 -10.45 -1.86
C THR A 412 2.51 -10.64 -2.45
N ILE A 413 1.54 -10.93 -1.58
CA ILE A 413 0.15 -11.22 -1.96
C ILE A 413 -0.64 -9.97 -2.34
N THR A 414 -0.11 -8.76 -2.09
CA THR A 414 -0.77 -7.48 -2.41
C THR A 414 0.23 -6.33 -2.41
N GLY A 415 0.20 -5.52 -3.47
CA GLY A 415 1.01 -4.32 -3.60
C GLY A 415 0.33 -3.07 -3.03
N GLU A 416 -0.97 -2.90 -3.31
CA GLU A 416 -1.68 -1.66 -2.98
C GLU A 416 -3.18 -1.79 -2.65
N HIS A 417 -3.81 -2.96 -2.84
CA HIS A 417 -5.24 -3.13 -2.56
C HIS A 417 -5.57 -3.52 -1.11
N GLY A 418 -4.56 -3.95 -0.34
CA GLY A 418 -4.75 -4.50 0.99
C GLY A 418 -5.09 -5.99 1.00
N VAL A 419 -5.18 -6.55 2.20
CA VAL A 419 -5.55 -7.93 2.47
C VAL A 419 -7.08 -8.06 2.55
N GLY A 420 -7.75 -7.16 3.25
CA GLY A 420 -9.20 -7.15 3.44
C GLY A 420 -9.74 -8.49 3.93
N THR A 421 -10.91 -8.89 3.47
CA THR A 421 -11.40 -10.28 3.64
C THR A 421 -10.89 -11.22 2.57
N GLU A 422 -10.51 -10.70 1.41
CA GLU A 422 -10.19 -11.50 0.22
C GLU A 422 -8.92 -12.32 0.41
N LYS A 423 -7.85 -11.71 0.95
CA LYS A 423 -6.53 -12.35 1.00
C LYS A 423 -6.16 -12.97 2.34
N ILE A 424 -7.06 -12.97 3.32
CA ILE A 424 -6.79 -13.50 4.67
C ILE A 424 -6.25 -14.94 4.61
N ALA A 425 -6.80 -15.76 3.71
CA ALA A 425 -6.41 -17.16 3.55
C ALA A 425 -4.95 -17.35 3.08
N PHE A 426 -4.33 -16.33 2.49
CA PHE A 426 -2.94 -16.37 2.01
C PHE A 426 -1.96 -15.77 3.01
N MET A 427 -2.43 -15.14 4.09
CA MET A 427 -1.56 -14.56 5.11
C MET A 427 -0.63 -15.61 5.74
N THR A 428 -1.11 -16.83 5.94
CA THR A 428 -0.30 -17.95 6.48
C THR A 428 0.64 -18.58 5.45
N GLN A 429 0.49 -18.25 4.16
CA GLN A 429 1.45 -18.59 3.11
C GLN A 429 2.55 -17.53 3.01
N ARG A 430 2.22 -16.27 3.28
CA ARG A 430 3.15 -15.13 3.27
C ARG A 430 3.96 -14.99 4.57
N PHE A 431 3.35 -15.30 5.70
CA PHE A 431 3.91 -15.08 7.03
C PHE A 431 3.99 -16.36 7.85
N THR A 432 5.04 -16.48 8.63
CA THR A 432 5.23 -17.53 9.63
C THR A 432 4.33 -17.30 10.86
N PRO A 433 4.11 -18.33 11.72
CA PRO A 433 3.32 -18.16 12.94
C PRO A 433 3.83 -17.05 13.87
N VAL A 434 5.14 -16.83 13.99
CA VAL A 434 5.69 -15.74 14.82
C VAL A 434 5.41 -14.36 14.22
N GLU A 435 5.44 -14.23 12.89
CA GLU A 435 5.14 -12.99 12.19
C GLU A 435 3.66 -12.62 12.32
N ILE A 436 2.75 -13.60 12.19
CA ILE A 436 1.31 -13.41 12.45
C ILE A 436 1.07 -13.05 13.93
N ALA A 437 1.73 -13.74 14.87
CA ALA A 437 1.58 -13.45 16.30
C ALA A 437 2.02 -12.01 16.64
N ALA A 438 3.12 -11.52 16.06
CA ALA A 438 3.58 -10.15 16.25
C ALA A 438 2.57 -9.12 15.69
N GLN A 439 2.03 -9.37 14.50
CA GLN A 439 0.96 -8.53 13.94
C GLN A 439 -0.30 -8.54 14.82
N ARG A 440 -0.68 -9.70 15.37
CA ARG A 440 -1.80 -9.81 16.31
C ARG A 440 -1.54 -9.05 17.61
N ALA A 441 -0.30 -9.04 18.11
CA ALA A 441 0.09 -8.26 19.27
C ALA A 441 0.01 -6.74 19.01
N ILE A 442 0.34 -6.27 17.79
CA ILE A 442 0.08 -4.89 17.35
C ILE A 442 -1.42 -4.60 17.43
N LYS A 443 -2.26 -5.42 16.79
CA LYS A 443 -3.73 -5.25 16.84
C LYS A 443 -4.25 -5.18 18.27
N ALA A 444 -3.79 -6.06 19.15
CA ALA A 444 -4.23 -6.11 20.55
C ALA A 444 -3.78 -4.88 21.35
N ALA A 445 -2.64 -4.26 21.03
CA ALA A 445 -2.17 -3.05 21.70
C ALA A 445 -3.00 -1.81 21.33
N PHE A 446 -3.42 -1.69 20.07
CA PHE A 446 -4.27 -0.59 19.59
C PHE A 446 -5.76 -0.81 19.88
N ASP A 447 -6.25 -2.03 19.71
CA ASP A 447 -7.66 -2.41 19.88
C ASP A 447 -7.81 -3.67 20.77
N PRO A 448 -7.63 -3.52 22.10
CA PRO A 448 -7.74 -4.65 23.03
C PRO A 448 -9.14 -5.29 23.06
N ALA A 449 -10.19 -4.54 22.71
CA ALA A 449 -11.56 -5.01 22.69
C ALA A 449 -11.93 -5.71 21.37
N GLY A 450 -11.09 -5.60 20.33
CA GLY A 450 -11.32 -6.20 19.02
C GLY A 450 -12.54 -5.63 18.29
N ILE A 451 -12.90 -4.36 18.54
CA ILE A 451 -14.11 -3.75 17.97
C ILE A 451 -13.87 -3.10 16.60
N LEU A 452 -12.64 -2.73 16.25
CA LEU A 452 -12.34 -2.01 15.01
C LEU A 452 -12.15 -2.97 13.84
N ASN A 453 -13.04 -2.85 12.87
CA ASN A 453 -13.07 -3.58 11.61
C ASN A 453 -12.75 -5.08 11.78
N PRO A 454 -13.49 -5.82 12.63
CA PRO A 454 -13.13 -7.19 12.93
C PRO A 454 -13.26 -8.10 11.70
N GLY A 455 -12.39 -9.09 11.60
CA GLY A 455 -12.43 -10.09 10.52
C GLY A 455 -11.90 -9.61 9.17
N VAL A 456 -11.16 -8.50 9.12
CA VAL A 456 -10.30 -8.17 7.98
C VAL A 456 -8.82 -8.41 8.34
N MET A 457 -8.01 -8.66 7.31
CA MET A 457 -6.54 -8.68 7.30
C MET A 457 -5.84 -9.78 8.12
N LEU A 458 -6.22 -10.03 9.38
CA LEU A 458 -5.58 -11.07 10.21
C LEU A 458 -6.35 -12.40 10.13
N PRO A 459 -5.66 -13.54 9.94
CA PRO A 459 -6.29 -14.85 9.98
C PRO A 459 -6.67 -15.27 11.41
N GLU A 460 -7.48 -16.33 11.51
CA GLU A 460 -7.78 -16.98 12.78
C GLU A 460 -6.49 -17.43 13.50
N PRO A 461 -6.44 -17.37 14.84
CA PRO A 461 -5.25 -17.78 15.60
C PRO A 461 -4.84 -19.23 15.35
N SER A 462 -3.55 -19.46 15.13
CA SER A 462 -2.95 -20.80 15.05
C SER A 462 -2.38 -21.23 16.41
N PRO A 463 -2.50 -22.52 16.81
CA PRO A 463 -1.80 -23.06 17.97
C PRO A 463 -0.27 -23.00 17.90
N GLU A 464 0.29 -22.74 16.71
CA GLU A 464 1.73 -22.58 16.48
C GLU A 464 2.24 -21.15 16.75
N GLU A 465 1.33 -20.19 16.96
CA GLU A 465 1.70 -18.82 17.34
C GLU A 465 2.38 -18.80 18.72
N PRO A 466 3.61 -18.27 18.85
CA PRO A 466 4.30 -18.17 20.14
C PRO A 466 3.72 -17.04 21.01
N ASP A 467 4.04 -17.06 22.31
CA ASP A 467 3.69 -15.95 23.21
C ASP A 467 4.49 -14.69 22.88
N THR A 468 3.78 -13.69 22.33
CA THR A 468 4.32 -12.37 21.96
C THR A 468 3.93 -11.28 22.97
N SER A 469 3.55 -11.63 24.20
CA SER A 469 3.12 -10.67 25.23
C SER A 469 4.14 -9.57 25.52
N VAL A 470 5.44 -9.90 25.55
CA VAL A 470 6.52 -8.91 25.73
C VAL A 470 6.58 -7.92 24.57
N PHE A 471 6.44 -8.41 23.33
CA PHE A 471 6.38 -7.58 22.14
C PHE A 471 5.15 -6.67 22.16
N GLY A 472 3.96 -7.21 22.47
CA GLY A 472 2.72 -6.43 22.59
C GLY A 472 2.79 -5.35 23.68
N ALA A 473 3.38 -5.68 24.84
CA ALA A 473 3.62 -4.70 25.90
C ALA A 473 4.54 -3.56 25.44
N ALA A 474 5.57 -3.84 24.64
CA ALA A 474 6.42 -2.81 24.06
C ALA A 474 5.67 -1.91 23.06
N VAL A 475 4.75 -2.46 22.25
CA VAL A 475 3.87 -1.65 21.38
C VAL A 475 2.95 -0.76 22.20
N GLN A 476 2.31 -1.31 23.23
CA GLN A 476 1.41 -0.55 24.11
C GLN A 476 2.15 0.57 24.87
N ALA A 477 3.37 0.29 25.32
CA ALA A 477 4.20 1.27 26.00
C ALA A 477 4.55 2.42 25.04
N ALA A 478 4.96 2.12 23.80
CA ALA A 478 5.21 3.13 22.78
C ALA A 478 3.96 4.00 22.49
N LEU A 479 2.77 3.40 22.39
CA LEU A 479 1.51 4.11 22.14
C LEU A 479 1.11 5.10 23.25
N THR A 480 1.41 4.75 24.50
CA THR A 480 1.04 5.55 25.68
C THR A 480 2.11 6.57 26.09
N GLY A 481 3.11 6.80 25.22
CA GLY A 481 4.16 7.79 25.41
C GLY A 481 5.37 7.29 26.22
N GLY A 482 5.60 5.98 26.27
CA GLY A 482 6.71 5.39 27.01
C GLY A 482 7.43 4.25 26.27
N PRO A 483 8.51 4.55 25.54
CA PRO A 483 9.67 3.68 25.52
C PRO A 483 10.70 4.25 26.51
N HIS A 484 11.03 3.49 27.56
CA HIS A 484 12.33 3.64 28.18
C HIS A 484 13.28 2.74 27.39
N PRO A 485 14.13 3.30 26.50
CA PRO A 485 15.13 2.48 25.82
C PRO A 485 15.95 1.79 26.91
N ASP A 486 15.96 0.46 26.87
CA ASP A 486 16.88 -0.31 27.69
C ASP A 486 18.26 -0.13 27.07
N PRO A 487 19.19 0.60 27.72
CA PRO A 487 20.51 0.86 27.16
C PRO A 487 21.32 -0.44 26.99
N ASP A 488 20.91 -1.53 27.65
CA ASP A 488 21.55 -2.84 27.56
C ASP A 488 20.88 -3.75 26.51
N ALA A 489 19.80 -3.31 25.84
CA ALA A 489 19.14 -4.10 24.81
C ALA A 489 20.04 -4.26 23.57
N ALA A 490 20.18 -5.50 23.11
CA ALA A 490 20.91 -5.79 21.88
C ALA A 490 20.19 -5.19 20.67
N LEU A 491 20.88 -4.33 19.92
CA LEU A 491 20.36 -3.72 18.70
C LEU A 491 20.48 -4.66 17.49
N THR A 492 21.53 -5.48 17.47
CA THR A 492 21.84 -6.44 16.42
C THR A 492 22.28 -7.78 17.02
N THR A 493 22.38 -8.82 16.20
CA THR A 493 22.90 -10.13 16.65
C THR A 493 24.41 -10.24 16.67
N GLY A 494 25.16 -9.34 16.02
CA GLY A 494 26.62 -9.36 16.00
C GLY A 494 27.23 -10.40 15.05
N THR A 495 26.48 -10.85 14.04
CA THR A 495 26.82 -12.05 13.25
C THR A 495 26.74 -11.88 11.73
N ARG A 496 26.05 -10.87 11.19
CA ARG A 496 25.78 -10.77 9.73
C ARG A 496 26.31 -9.48 9.14
N THR A 497 27.23 -9.60 8.18
CA THR A 497 27.89 -8.48 7.51
C THR A 497 27.85 -8.58 5.98
N ASP A 498 27.16 -9.58 5.43
CA ASP A 498 26.99 -9.77 3.99
C ASP A 498 26.26 -8.59 3.35
N ILE A 499 26.69 -8.21 2.14
CA ILE A 499 26.12 -7.10 1.36
C ILE A 499 25.85 -7.63 -0.05
N ALA A 500 24.61 -7.50 -0.51
CA ALA A 500 24.18 -7.88 -1.85
C ALA A 500 23.35 -6.77 -2.50
N VAL A 501 23.80 -6.29 -3.66
CA VAL A 501 23.08 -5.33 -4.49
C VAL A 501 22.37 -6.08 -5.62
N ASN A 502 21.07 -5.85 -5.77
CA ASN A 502 20.28 -6.29 -6.91
C ASN A 502 19.96 -5.08 -7.80
N LEU A 503 20.71 -4.93 -8.89
CA LEU A 503 20.51 -3.84 -9.86
C LEU A 503 19.24 -4.02 -10.71
N GLY A 504 18.76 -5.25 -10.90
CA GLY A 504 17.53 -5.51 -11.66
C GLY A 504 16.27 -5.06 -10.92
N ASN A 505 16.31 -5.10 -9.60
CA ASN A 505 15.22 -4.64 -8.75
C ASN A 505 15.46 -3.26 -8.14
N LEU A 506 16.72 -2.80 -8.08
CA LEU A 506 17.19 -1.66 -7.28
C LEU A 506 16.95 -1.84 -5.77
N SER A 507 17.39 -2.99 -5.26
CA SER A 507 17.40 -3.30 -3.83
C SER A 507 18.80 -3.61 -3.32
N LEU A 508 18.99 -3.42 -2.02
CA LEU A 508 20.16 -3.76 -1.24
C LEU A 508 19.72 -4.68 -0.10
N VAL A 509 20.29 -5.87 -0.01
CA VAL A 509 20.15 -6.76 1.15
C VAL A 509 21.47 -6.72 1.93
N VAL A 510 21.41 -6.38 3.22
CA VAL A 510 22.61 -6.22 4.04
C VAL A 510 22.43 -6.80 5.44
N GLY A 511 23.43 -7.52 5.93
CA GLY A 511 23.52 -7.94 7.31
C GLY A 511 23.61 -6.75 8.26
N ALA A 512 22.86 -6.78 9.36
CA ALA A 512 22.70 -5.65 10.28
C ALA A 512 24.02 -5.19 10.92
N ASP A 513 25.05 -6.03 10.95
CA ASP A 513 26.37 -5.73 11.52
C ASP A 513 27.38 -5.18 10.50
N ALA A 514 27.00 -5.04 9.22
CA ALA A 514 27.82 -4.37 8.22
C ALA A 514 28.06 -2.91 8.61
N THR A 515 29.30 -2.44 8.52
CA THR A 515 29.63 -1.05 8.87
C THR A 515 29.18 -0.09 7.78
N VAL A 516 28.87 1.15 8.17
CA VAL A 516 28.57 2.24 7.23
C VAL A 516 29.73 2.45 6.22
N ALA A 517 30.99 2.21 6.63
CA ALA A 517 32.14 2.27 5.74
C ALA A 517 32.10 1.21 4.63
N ASP A 518 31.90 -0.04 5.01
CA ASP A 518 31.85 -1.15 4.05
C ASP A 518 30.67 -1.00 3.08
N LEU A 519 29.53 -0.55 3.61
CA LEU A 519 28.34 -0.23 2.83
C LEU A 519 28.58 0.88 1.81
N ASN A 520 29.11 2.03 2.23
CA ASN A 520 29.40 3.14 1.32
C ASN A 520 30.40 2.75 0.22
N GLN A 521 31.42 1.97 0.57
CA GLN A 521 32.36 1.45 -0.42
C GLN A 521 31.67 0.53 -1.43
N HIS A 522 30.87 -0.42 -0.95
CA HIS A 522 30.17 -1.38 -1.80
C HIS A 522 29.16 -0.69 -2.74
N LEU A 523 28.42 0.30 -2.23
CA LEU A 523 27.49 1.10 -3.02
C LEU A 523 28.22 1.89 -4.12
N ALA A 524 29.36 2.52 -3.79
CA ALA A 524 30.18 3.25 -4.75
C ALA A 524 30.75 2.34 -5.85
N ASP A 525 31.21 1.12 -5.50
CA ASP A 525 31.73 0.15 -6.45
C ASP A 525 30.67 -0.31 -7.47
N HIS A 526 29.38 -0.24 -7.10
CA HIS A 526 28.24 -0.58 -7.96
C HIS A 526 27.58 0.66 -8.61
N GLY A 527 28.09 1.87 -8.36
CA GLY A 527 27.53 3.09 -8.93
C GLY A 527 26.13 3.42 -8.42
N VAL A 528 25.79 3.04 -7.19
CA VAL A 528 24.45 3.24 -6.59
C VAL A 528 24.54 3.99 -5.26
N THR A 529 23.42 4.51 -4.79
CA THR A 529 23.29 5.15 -3.47
C THR A 529 22.06 4.63 -2.73
N CYS A 530 22.08 4.76 -1.40
CA CYS A 530 20.95 4.39 -0.53
C CYS A 530 20.68 5.51 0.47
N ALA A 531 19.46 6.06 0.49
CA ALA A 531 19.09 7.16 1.38
C ALA A 531 19.13 6.78 2.88
N ALA A 532 19.09 5.48 3.21
CA ALA A 532 19.22 5.00 4.58
C ALA A 532 20.68 4.93 5.08
N VAL A 533 21.66 5.00 4.18
CA VAL A 533 23.07 4.84 4.54
C VAL A 533 23.70 6.23 4.71
N PRO A 534 24.10 6.63 5.93
CA PRO A 534 24.65 7.94 6.17
C PRO A 534 26.07 8.07 5.62
N THR A 535 26.48 9.30 5.30
CA THR A 535 27.87 9.62 4.88
C THR A 535 28.80 9.83 6.08
N THR A 536 28.28 9.86 7.30
CA THR A 536 29.03 10.04 8.56
C THR A 536 28.84 8.85 9.49
N GLY A 537 29.65 8.76 10.56
CA GLY A 537 29.52 7.67 11.52
C GLY A 537 29.99 6.32 10.96
N GLN A 538 31.06 6.33 10.17
CA GLN A 538 31.59 5.19 9.38
C GLN A 538 31.84 3.90 10.17
N HIS A 539 31.99 3.98 11.50
CA HIS A 539 32.19 2.82 12.38
C HIS A 539 30.89 2.19 12.90
N ARG A 540 29.75 2.90 12.81
CA ARG A 540 28.44 2.36 13.20
C ARG A 540 28.06 1.23 12.26
N THR A 541 27.33 0.25 12.77
CA THR A 541 26.67 -0.75 11.93
C THR A 541 25.37 -0.19 11.37
N ILE A 542 24.89 -0.72 10.24
CA ILE A 542 23.61 -0.30 9.68
C ILE A 542 22.42 -0.64 10.58
N GLY A 543 22.52 -1.72 11.37
CA GLY A 543 21.55 -2.06 12.40
C GLY A 543 21.50 -1.04 13.54
N GLU A 544 22.66 -0.56 14.01
CA GLU A 544 22.71 0.56 14.97
C GLU A 544 22.08 1.82 14.39
N VAL A 545 22.35 2.12 13.11
CA VAL A 545 21.78 3.28 12.40
C VAL A 545 20.25 3.20 12.37
N VAL A 546 19.67 2.05 12.02
CA VAL A 546 18.22 1.86 12.02
C VAL A 546 17.63 1.91 13.42
N ALA A 547 18.20 1.17 14.37
CA ALA A 547 17.65 1.04 15.72
C ALA A 547 17.71 2.34 16.54
N THR A 548 18.59 3.27 16.17
CA THR A 548 18.77 4.57 16.87
C THR A 548 18.38 5.78 16.00
N ALA A 549 17.68 5.54 14.89
CA ALA A 549 17.36 6.56 13.90
C ALA A 549 16.52 7.71 14.46
N ALA A 550 16.99 8.93 14.26
CA ALA A 550 16.29 10.19 14.56
C ALA A 550 16.56 11.23 13.47
N GLY A 551 15.76 12.30 13.43
CA GLY A 551 15.94 13.42 12.49
C GLY A 551 16.06 13.00 11.02
N ASP A 552 17.06 13.53 10.31
CA ASP A 552 17.26 13.26 8.88
C ASP A 552 17.61 11.79 8.58
N GLU A 553 18.35 11.11 9.49
CA GLU A 553 18.64 9.67 9.34
C GLU A 553 17.33 8.87 9.33
N ARG A 554 16.42 9.19 10.25
CA ARG A 554 15.08 8.58 10.32
C ARG A 554 14.31 8.79 9.02
N ALA A 555 14.30 10.00 8.48
CA ALA A 555 13.59 10.29 7.22
C ALA A 555 14.13 9.43 6.06
N GLY A 556 15.45 9.32 5.93
CA GLY A 556 16.10 8.47 4.93
C GLY A 556 15.74 6.98 5.08
N ILE A 557 15.82 6.46 6.31
CA ILE A 557 15.50 5.06 6.63
C ILE A 557 14.02 4.75 6.38
N ARG A 558 13.11 5.60 6.88
CA ARG A 558 11.65 5.46 6.67
C ARG A 558 11.35 5.25 5.20
N HIS A 559 11.89 6.11 4.34
CA HIS A 559 11.57 6.05 2.91
C HIS A 559 12.27 4.92 2.15
N ALA A 560 13.39 4.41 2.66
CA ALA A 560 14.18 3.40 1.94
C ALA A 560 13.99 1.96 2.42
N LEU A 561 13.59 1.73 3.68
CA LEU A 561 13.46 0.38 4.24
C LEU A 561 12.30 -0.40 3.60
N LEU A 562 12.63 -1.52 2.96
CA LEU A 562 11.70 -2.46 2.31
C LEU A 562 11.43 -3.69 3.18
N GLY A 563 12.42 -4.14 3.95
CA GLY A 563 12.33 -5.36 4.76
C GLY A 563 13.33 -5.41 5.92
N ALA A 564 13.01 -6.21 6.93
CA ALA A 564 13.90 -6.52 8.04
C ALA A 564 13.73 -7.98 8.49
N GLU A 565 14.85 -8.65 8.71
CA GLU A 565 14.91 -9.90 9.46
C GLU A 565 15.38 -9.60 10.89
N VAL A 566 14.71 -10.22 11.86
CA VAL A 566 14.80 -9.87 13.28
C VAL A 566 14.67 -11.11 14.14
N THR A 567 15.08 -11.02 15.41
CA THR A 567 14.64 -11.96 16.45
C THR A 567 13.57 -11.28 17.30
N VAL A 568 12.35 -11.80 17.33
CA VAL A 568 11.24 -11.17 18.07
C VAL A 568 11.48 -11.27 19.58
N THR A 569 11.36 -10.15 20.28
CA THR A 569 11.54 -10.10 21.74
C THR A 569 10.55 -11.02 22.47
N GLY A 570 11.00 -11.66 23.55
CA GLY A 570 10.19 -12.61 24.33
C GLY A 570 10.05 -14.02 23.72
N THR A 571 10.18 -14.19 22.40
CA THR A 571 10.05 -15.51 21.74
C THR A 571 11.38 -16.14 21.35
N ALA A 572 12.45 -15.34 21.23
CA ALA A 572 13.74 -15.75 20.67
C ALA A 572 13.66 -16.40 19.27
N THR A 573 12.57 -16.14 18.54
CA THR A 573 12.29 -16.76 17.23
C THR A 573 12.59 -15.77 16.10
N PRO A 574 13.31 -16.18 15.04
CA PRO A 574 13.53 -15.35 13.86
C PRO A 574 12.22 -15.02 13.14
N ALA A 575 12.10 -13.80 12.64
CA ALA A 575 10.98 -13.33 11.83
C ALA A 575 11.48 -12.44 10.70
N ARG A 576 10.72 -12.37 9.61
CA ARG A 576 10.97 -11.48 8.47
C ARG A 576 9.71 -10.65 8.19
N PHE A 577 9.87 -9.33 8.24
CA PHE A 577 8.83 -8.38 7.87
C PHE A 577 9.23 -7.63 6.61
N GLY A 578 8.40 -7.69 5.56
CA GLY A 578 8.70 -7.16 4.23
C GLY A 578 9.65 -8.04 3.40
N ALA A 579 10.00 -7.57 2.21
CA ALA A 579 10.83 -8.28 1.24
C ALA A 579 11.56 -7.27 0.32
N GLU A 580 12.06 -7.74 -0.82
CA GLU A 580 12.63 -6.86 -1.85
C GLU A 580 11.56 -6.21 -2.75
N THR A 581 10.27 -6.48 -2.52
CA THR A 581 9.17 -5.84 -3.23
C THR A 581 9.11 -4.34 -2.91
N MET A 582 8.89 -3.51 -3.94
CA MET A 582 8.84 -2.06 -3.80
C MET A 582 7.53 -1.56 -3.21
N LYS A 583 6.45 -2.31 -3.47
CA LYS A 583 5.14 -2.16 -2.84
C LYS A 583 4.81 -3.44 -2.06
N ASP A 584 4.33 -3.27 -0.84
CA ASP A 584 3.85 -4.37 0.01
C ASP A 584 2.90 -3.80 1.05
N VAL A 585 1.64 -4.21 0.96
CA VAL A 585 0.58 -3.85 1.94
C VAL A 585 -0.01 -5.10 2.58
N ALA A 586 0.72 -6.22 2.57
CA ALA A 586 0.29 -7.44 3.22
C ALA A 586 0.45 -7.31 4.74
N GLY A 587 -0.67 -7.15 5.46
CA GLY A 587 -0.68 -7.02 6.91
C GLY A 587 -0.07 -5.70 7.40
N TYR A 588 0.25 -5.62 8.69
CA TYR A 588 0.87 -4.41 9.24
C TYR A 588 2.33 -4.25 8.81
N ASP A 589 2.76 -3.02 8.55
CA ASP A 589 4.15 -2.68 8.24
C ASP A 589 5.08 -2.78 9.48
N THR A 590 5.23 -4.00 10.00
CA THR A 590 5.85 -4.30 11.30
C THR A 590 7.33 -3.92 11.35
N LYS A 591 8.04 -3.93 10.21
CA LYS A 591 9.44 -3.49 10.12
C LYS A 591 9.62 -2.04 10.58
N ARG A 592 8.57 -1.20 10.51
CA ARG A 592 8.59 0.19 10.98
C ARG A 592 8.81 0.32 12.48
N LEU A 593 8.34 -0.66 13.25
CA LEU A 593 8.58 -0.70 14.70
C LEU A 593 10.06 -0.79 15.07
N TYR A 594 10.95 -1.20 14.16
CA TYR A 594 12.39 -1.31 14.46
C TYR A 594 13.15 0.00 14.23
N ILE A 595 12.53 1.02 13.63
CA ILE A 595 13.15 2.33 13.36
C ILE A 595 13.16 3.16 14.64
N GLY A 596 14.33 3.48 15.18
CA GLY A 596 14.46 4.29 16.40
C GLY A 596 13.98 3.59 17.67
N ALA A 597 13.85 2.26 17.66
CA ALA A 597 13.27 1.51 18.77
C ALA A 597 14.24 1.03 19.84
N HIS A 598 15.55 1.27 19.67
CA HIS A 598 16.58 0.92 20.66
C HIS A 598 16.45 -0.53 21.17
N GLY A 599 16.18 -1.48 20.27
CA GLY A 599 16.09 -2.91 20.61
C GLY A 599 14.80 -3.37 21.29
N ALA A 600 13.80 -2.49 21.48
CA ALA A 600 12.55 -2.81 22.19
C ALA A 600 11.78 -4.02 21.62
N TYR A 601 11.93 -4.29 20.32
CA TYR A 601 11.25 -5.39 19.62
C TYR A 601 12.18 -6.57 19.29
N GLY A 602 13.42 -6.52 19.81
CA GLY A 602 14.48 -7.50 19.61
C GLY A 602 15.51 -7.08 18.55
N PRO A 603 16.61 -7.85 18.42
CA PRO A 603 17.75 -7.46 17.59
C PRO A 603 17.50 -7.66 16.09
N LEU A 604 18.05 -6.75 15.28
CA LEU A 604 18.10 -6.82 13.82
C LEU A 604 19.18 -7.81 13.33
N THR A 605 18.89 -8.57 12.29
CA THR A 605 19.85 -9.50 11.65
C THR A 605 20.17 -9.11 10.21
N THR A 606 19.15 -8.76 9.42
CA THR A 606 19.28 -8.40 8.00
C THR A 606 18.33 -7.24 7.71
N LEU A 607 18.76 -6.31 6.88
CA LEU A 607 17.98 -5.16 6.43
C LEU A 607 17.92 -5.15 4.91
N ILE A 608 16.77 -4.74 4.37
CA ILE A 608 16.54 -4.65 2.94
C ILE A 608 16.13 -3.21 2.63
N PHE A 609 16.84 -2.57 1.72
CA PHE A 609 16.62 -1.17 1.35
C PHE A 609 16.43 -1.02 -0.15
N LYS A 610 15.65 -0.01 -0.56
CA LYS A 610 15.68 0.50 -1.93
C LYS A 610 16.97 1.29 -2.16
N ILE A 611 17.49 1.21 -3.37
CA ILE A 611 18.65 1.97 -3.83
C ILE A 611 18.33 2.74 -5.10
N THR A 612 19.19 3.68 -5.45
CA THR A 612 19.09 4.46 -6.68
C THR A 612 20.41 4.45 -7.42
N VAL A 613 20.37 4.46 -8.74
CA VAL A 613 21.57 4.56 -9.58
C VAL A 613 22.11 5.98 -9.50
N THR A 614 23.44 6.10 -9.39
CA THR A 614 24.11 7.40 -9.38
C THR A 614 24.04 8.00 -10.79
N PRO A 615 23.59 9.26 -10.96
CA PRO A 615 23.45 9.89 -12.26
C PRO A 615 24.73 9.98 -13.09
#